data_AF-A0A0F9K9S0-F1
#
_entry.id   AF-A0A0F9K9S0-F1
#
_cell.length_a   1.000
_cell.length_b   1.000
_cell.length_c   1.000
_cell.angle_alpha   90.00
_cell.angle_beta   90.00
_cell.angle_gamma   90.00
#
_symmetry.space_group_name_H-M   'P 1'
#
loop_
_entity.id
_entity.type
_entity.pdbx_description
1 polymer ?
#
loop_
_entity_poly.entity_id
_entity_poly.type
_entity_poly.pdbx_seq_one_letter_code
_entity_poly.pdbx_strand_id
1 'polypeptide(L)' 'MATLVQNITITEFRKLKVTQMKELNSCEVYSDGEYLFTFINGNHEATGNIRDNVEQWASTSNTVGGKTIEELLEVEVAAL' A
#
# COMPACT_ATOMS: atom_id res chain seq x y z
N MET A 1 15.23 21.17 -1.64
CA MET A 1 13.79 20.98 -1.92
C MET A 1 13.27 19.98 -0.90
N ALA A 2 12.32 20.39 -0.05
CA ALA A 2 11.63 19.43 0.81
C ALA A 2 10.65 18.66 -0.09
N THR A 3 10.93 17.38 -0.34
CA THR A 3 9.98 16.50 -1.03
C THR A 3 8.75 16.41 -0.14
N LEU A 4 7.60 16.89 -0.62
CA LEU A 4 6.36 16.99 0.16
C LEU A 4 5.89 15.62 0.67
N VAL A 5 6.28 14.56 -0.03
CA VAL A 5 6.04 13.15 0.32
C VAL A 5 7.39 12.44 0.28
N GLN A 6 7.72 11.69 1.33
CA GLN A 6 8.96 10.92 1.38
C GLN A 6 8.87 9.70 0.46
N ASN A 7 9.96 9.38 -0.23
CA ASN A 7 10.08 8.15 -1.00
C ASN A 7 11.06 7.20 -0.32
N ILE A 8 10.69 5.92 -0.23
CA ILE A 8 11.51 4.88 0.38
C ILE A 8 11.36 3.57 -0.40
N THR A 9 12.36 2.72 -0.33
CA THR A 9 12.28 1.38 -0.92
C THR A 9 11.38 0.46 -0.07
N ILE A 10 10.80 -0.57 -0.68
CA ILE A 10 10.03 -1.59 0.04
C ILE A 10 10.87 -2.27 1.13
N THR A 11 12.18 -2.44 0.91
CA THR A 11 13.09 -2.99 1.91
C THR A 11 13.26 -2.08 3.12
N GLU A 12 13.27 -0.75 2.93
CA GLU A 12 13.30 0.22 4.03
C GLU A 12 11.95 0.32 4.74
N PHE A 13 10.85 0.32 3.98
CA PHE A 13 9.50 0.33 4.54
C PHE A 13 9.27 -0.86 5.48
N ARG A 14 9.72 -2.07 5.09
CA ARG A 14 9.62 -3.29 5.93
C ARG A 14 10.42 -3.24 7.23
N LYS A 15 11.37 -2.30 7.38
CA LYS A 15 12.14 -2.12 8.62
C LYS A 15 11.46 -1.20 9.61
N LEU A 16 10.43 -0.45 9.19
CA LEU A 16 9.71 0.47 10.07
C LEU A 16 8.94 -0.31 11.13
N LYS A 17 9.08 0.12 12.39
CA LYS A 17 8.26 -0.37 13.49
C LYS A 17 6.88 0.28 13.43
N VAL A 18 5.88 -0.39 14.00
CA VAL A 18 4.50 0.15 14.11
C VAL A 18 4.47 1.56 14.70
N THR A 19 5.30 1.84 15.73
CA THR A 19 5.39 3.18 16.32
C THR A 19 5.87 4.23 15.34
N GLN A 20 6.86 3.90 14.50
CA GLN A 20 7.39 4.80 13.48
C GLN A 20 6.42 4.98 12.32
N MET A 21 5.72 3.92 11.91
CA MET A 21 4.67 4.01 10.90
C MET A 21 3.52 4.92 11.33
N LYS A 22 3.22 4.96 12.63
CA LYS A 22 2.20 5.85 13.21
C LYS A 22 2.61 7.33 13.22
N GLU A 23 3.90 7.63 13.15
CA GLU A 23 4.42 9.01 13.11
C GLU A 23 4.52 9.56 11.67
N LEU A 24 4.43 8.69 10.67
CA LEU A 24 4.40 9.09 9.26
C LEU A 24 2.99 9.51 8.85
N ASN A 25 2.85 10.62 8.14
CA ASN A 25 1.58 10.98 7.49
C ASN A 25 1.38 10.17 6.20
N SER A 26 2.39 10.15 5.34
CA SER A 26 2.40 9.39 4.08
C SER A 26 3.83 9.17 3.57
N CYS A 27 4.02 8.15 2.74
CA CYS A 27 5.23 7.94 1.96
C CYS A 27 4.94 7.12 0.69
N GLU A 28 5.74 7.32 -0.35
CA GLU A 28 5.71 6.51 -1.56
C GLU A 28 6.72 5.37 -1.44
N VAL A 29 6.27 4.16 -1.77
CA VAL A 29 7.06 2.94 -1.68
C VAL A 29 7.42 2.46 -3.07
N TYR A 30 8.71 2.24 -3.29
CA TYR A 30 9.29 1.82 -4.56
C TYR A 30 10.02 0.47 -4.44
N SER A 31 10.15 -0.27 -5.54
CA SER A 31 11.07 -1.41 -5.67
C SER A 31 11.74 -1.36 -7.04
N ASP A 32 13.05 -1.60 -7.09
CA ASP A 32 13.81 -1.69 -8.35
C ASP A 32 13.64 -0.49 -9.29
N GLY A 33 13.39 0.70 -8.72
CA GLY A 33 13.14 1.94 -9.47
C GLY A 33 11.69 2.15 -9.90
N GLU A 34 10.80 1.18 -9.66
CA GLU A 34 9.38 1.24 -9.98
C GLU A 34 8.53 1.61 -8.75
N TYR A 35 7.51 2.43 -8.97
CA TYR A 35 6.53 2.77 -7.95
C TYR A 35 5.63 1.57 -7.65
N LEU A 36 5.46 1.24 -6.36
CA LEU A 36 4.55 0.18 -5.94
C LEU A 36 3.23 0.72 -5.41
N PHE A 37 3.30 1.56 -4.36
CA PHE A 37 2.12 2.12 -3.71
C PHE A 37 2.46 3.34 -2.87
N THR A 38 1.44 4.11 -2.50
CA THR A 38 1.55 5.19 -1.51
C THR A 38 0.97 4.71 -0.19
N PHE A 39 1.80 4.67 0.85
CA PHE A 39 1.34 4.49 2.22
C PHE A 39 0.70 5.79 2.72
N ILE A 40 -0.50 5.67 3.30
CA ILE A 40 -1.21 6.77 3.97
C ILE A 40 -1.57 6.28 5.37
N ASN A 41 -1.21 7.05 6.40
CA ASN A 41 -1.52 6.69 7.77
C ASN A 41 -2.93 7.13 8.15
N GLY A 42 -3.83 6.16 8.29
CA GLY A 42 -5.21 6.39 8.68
C GLY A 42 -5.43 6.91 10.11
N ASN A 43 -4.41 6.91 10.99
CA ASN A 43 -4.56 7.46 12.35
C ASN A 43 -4.51 9.00 12.38
N HIS A 44 -3.91 9.62 11.37
CA HIS A 44 -3.85 11.09 11.24
C HIS A 44 -4.95 11.65 10.31
N GLU A 45 -5.71 10.78 9.65
CA GLU A 45 -6.93 11.20 8.97
C GLU A 45 -8.03 11.48 10.00
N ALA A 46 -8.36 12.76 10.18
CA ALA A 46 -9.41 13.18 11.11
C ALA A 46 -10.82 12.67 10.74
N THR A 47 -11.02 12.10 9.54
CA THR A 47 -12.35 11.75 9.01
C THR A 47 -12.44 10.35 8.38
N GLY A 48 -11.34 9.61 8.22
CA GLY A 48 -11.34 8.32 7.51
C GLY A 48 -11.70 8.38 6.02
N ASN A 49 -11.85 9.58 5.45
CA ASN A 49 -12.40 9.79 4.12
C ASN A 49 -11.47 9.26 3.02
N ILE A 50 -10.14 9.44 3.13
CA ILE A 50 -9.20 8.84 2.17
C ILE A 50 -9.22 7.33 2.31
N ARG A 51 -9.29 6.79 3.53
CA ARG A 51 -9.41 5.35 3.74
C ARG A 51 -10.69 4.78 3.10
N ASP A 52 -11.84 5.40 3.33
CA ASP A 52 -13.13 4.95 2.78
C ASP A 52 -13.13 5.01 1.24
N ASN A 53 -12.58 6.07 0.66
CA ASN A 53 -12.41 6.15 -0.79
C ASN A 53 -11.43 5.07 -1.29
N VAL A 54 -10.27 4.90 -0.66
CA VAL A 54 -9.32 3.85 -1.08
C VAL A 54 -9.95 2.47 -1.00
N GLU A 55 -10.66 2.14 0.08
CA GLU A 55 -11.35 0.85 0.23
C GLU A 55 -12.46 0.69 -0.83
N GLN A 56 -13.25 1.73 -1.11
CA GLN A 56 -14.30 1.70 -2.14
C GLN A 56 -13.72 1.50 -3.55
N TRP A 57 -12.68 2.24 -3.91
CA TRP A 57 -12.03 2.15 -5.23
C TRP A 57 -11.20 0.87 -5.39
N ALA A 58 -10.53 0.41 -4.33
CA ALA A 58 -9.85 -0.87 -4.31
C ALA A 58 -10.84 -2.02 -4.47
N SER A 59 -11.97 -2.00 -3.74
CA SER A 59 -13.01 -3.04 -3.85
C SER A 59 -13.57 -3.20 -5.27
N THR A 60 -13.56 -2.13 -6.07
CA THR A 60 -13.97 -2.15 -7.47
C THR A 60 -12.86 -2.60 -8.42
N SER A 61 -11.60 -2.62 -7.97
CA SER A 61 -10.39 -2.93 -8.74
C SER A 61 -9.46 -3.91 -8.02
N ASN A 62 -10.00 -4.99 -7.42
CA ASN A 62 -9.22 -5.91 -6.57
C ASN A 62 -8.06 -6.62 -7.28
N THR A 63 -7.85 -6.37 -8.58
CA THR A 63 -6.64 -6.73 -9.32
C THR A 63 -6.59 -5.98 -10.64
N VAL A 64 -5.38 -5.61 -11.05
CA VAL A 64 -5.10 -5.37 -12.47
C VAL A 64 -5.50 -6.63 -13.24
N GLY A 65 -6.64 -6.57 -13.95
CA GLY A 65 -7.14 -7.68 -14.77
C GLY A 65 -8.09 -8.68 -14.08
N GLY A 66 -8.64 -8.38 -12.90
CA GLY A 66 -9.71 -9.21 -12.29
C GLY A 66 -9.27 -10.56 -11.71
N LYS A 67 -7.97 -10.78 -11.58
CA LYS A 67 -7.38 -11.96 -10.94
C LYS A 67 -7.60 -12.00 -9.41
N THR A 68 -7.49 -13.14 -8.75
CA THR A 68 -7.38 -13.18 -7.29
C THR A 68 -5.92 -13.04 -6.84
N ILE A 69 -5.67 -12.86 -5.53
CA ILE A 69 -4.30 -12.83 -5.01
C ILE A 69 -3.60 -14.19 -5.21
N GLU A 70 -4.35 -15.29 -5.11
CA GLU A 70 -3.88 -16.64 -5.36
C GLU A 70 -3.47 -16.83 -6.83
N GLU A 71 -4.26 -16.30 -7.77
CA GLU A 71 -3.97 -16.33 -9.21
C GLU A 71 -2.77 -15.45 -9.58
N LEU A 72 -2.53 -14.35 -8.85
CA LEU A 72 -1.32 -13.53 -9.01
C LEU A 72 -0.07 -14.21 -8.43
N LEU A 73 -0.24 -14.98 -7.35
CA LEU A 73 0.85 -15.71 -6.69
C LEU A 73 1.11 -17.08 -7.33
N GLU A 74 0.34 -17.45 -8.36
CA GLU A 74 0.40 -18.77 -9.02
C GLU A 74 0.29 -19.94 -8.03
N VAL A 75 -0.42 -19.74 -6.91
CA VAL A 75 -0.68 -20.82 -5.96
C VAL A 75 -1.71 -21.74 -6.60
N GLU A 76 -1.27 -22.90 -7.11
CA GLU A 76 -2.16 -23.96 -7.55
C GLU A 76 -3.19 -24.20 -6.44
N VAL A 77 -4.45 -23.81 -6.70
CA VAL A 77 -5.59 -24.27 -5.91
C VAL A 77 -5.66 -25.77 -6.19
N ALA A 78 -4.92 -26.54 -5.39
CA ALA A 78 -4.97 -27.99 -5.42
C ALA A 78 -6.44 -28.38 -5.24
N ALA A 79 -7.04 -28.85 -6.33
CA ALA A 79 -8.42 -29.26 -6.39
C ALA A 79 -8.71 -30.28 -5.28
N LEU A 80 -9.71 -29.98 -4.45
CA LEU A 80 -10.25 -30.86 -3.43
C LEU A 80 -11.72 -31.11 -3.74
#